data_AF-A0A2J7QHE5-F1
#
_entry.id   AF-A0A2J7QHE5-F1
#
_cell.length_a   1.000
_cell.length_b   1.000
_cell.length_c   1.000
_cell.angle_alpha   90.00
_cell.angle_beta   90.00
_cell.angle_gamma   90.00
#
_symmetry.space_group_name_H-M   'P 1'
#
loop_
_entity.id
_entity.type
_entity.pdbx_description
1 polymer ?
#
loop_
_entity_poly.entity_id
_entity_poly.type
_entity_poly.pdbx_seq_one_letter_code
_entity_poly.pdbx_strand_id
1 'polypeptide(L)'
;MNAFVGIGVVLLDQHSLLVLTHSGSFNILRVVKTGVNLSLEAKVLSPIKIPKSAYYGITASANKAIFCLVTSFCTLVNHVIQRDPAQLTFFKLCGLIDPYTVLLTNPSQSLRGYWDCLELIRLQGSPVRKLSDQLDDLTTYQLKIHLWLHRFALVQDDPEEDLEKQTALKEELKQMERLILNRHVYARASELMKHESLTAEEQQSLYLLLSWLQKIDAEMNADGPTQAAVRDIVHRARKFQHQLGSEHCSICDKECDRIDNPIELQCPAGHSLPRCCLSLLQCSHIPYWICRLCHSVAHTNSGLVEAPVCVYCDSVLYLDDRLVLPGTEEEEEAAEQSQEIDSTSVRSPSS
;
A
#
# COMPACT_ATOMS: atom_id res chain seq x y z
N MET A 1 -2.97 44.53 -23.58
CA MET A 1 -3.02 43.06 -23.62
C MET A 1 -1.94 42.54 -22.69
N ASN A 2 -2.30 42.06 -21.50
CA ASN A 2 -1.32 41.41 -20.60
C ASN A 2 -1.10 40.00 -21.11
N ALA A 3 0.12 39.69 -21.57
CA ALA A 3 0.48 38.35 -22.01
C ALA A 3 0.36 37.38 -20.83
N PHE A 4 -0.57 36.42 -20.93
CA PHE A 4 -0.74 35.35 -19.97
C PHE A 4 0.29 34.25 -20.28
N VAL A 5 1.47 34.35 -19.68
CA VAL A 5 2.53 33.33 -19.84
C VAL A 5 2.40 32.32 -18.68
N GLY A 6 1.72 31.21 -18.95
CA GLY A 6 1.63 30.07 -18.04
C GLY A 6 2.90 29.21 -18.11
N ILE A 7 3.43 28.81 -16.96
CA ILE A 7 4.62 27.95 -16.84
C ILE A 7 4.24 26.53 -16.40
N GLY A 8 3.08 26.36 -15.78
CA GLY A 8 2.55 25.04 -15.49
C GLY A 8 1.03 25.04 -15.44
N VAL A 9 0.46 23.92 -15.87
CA VAL A 9 -0.99 23.71 -15.97
C VAL A 9 -1.33 22.36 -15.38
N VAL A 10 -2.32 22.33 -14.48
CA VAL A 10 -2.87 21.11 -13.89
C VAL A 10 -4.37 21.06 -14.19
N LEU A 11 -4.84 19.96 -14.77
CA LEU A 11 -6.27 19.67 -14.90
C LEU A 11 -6.85 19.35 -13.52
N LEU A 12 -7.84 20.14 -13.09
CA LEU A 12 -8.55 19.92 -11.82
C LEU A 12 -9.76 19.00 -12.03
N ASP A 13 -10.52 19.25 -13.09
CA ASP A 13 -11.66 18.45 -13.52
C ASP A 13 -11.85 18.60 -15.05
N GLN A 14 -12.97 18.12 -15.60
CA GLN A 14 -13.27 18.19 -17.04
C GLN A 14 -13.42 19.61 -17.59
N HIS A 15 -13.64 20.61 -16.72
CA HIS A 15 -13.94 21.99 -17.08
C HIS A 15 -13.05 23.02 -16.38
N SER A 16 -12.20 22.60 -15.44
CA SER A 16 -11.39 23.50 -14.61
C SER A 16 -9.90 23.18 -14.70
N LEU A 17 -9.09 24.22 -14.88
CA LEU A 17 -7.63 24.17 -14.96
C LEU A 17 -7.03 25.04 -13.85
N LEU A 18 -5.96 24.58 -13.24
CA LEU A 18 -5.09 25.40 -12.41
C LEU A 18 -3.87 25.82 -13.22
N VAL A 19 -3.63 27.12 -13.32
CA VAL A 19 -2.51 27.69 -14.06
C VAL A 19 -1.59 28.48 -13.13
N LEU A 20 -0.31 28.15 -13.19
CA LEU A 20 0.78 28.90 -12.59
C LEU A 20 1.40 29.85 -13.63
N THR A 21 1.52 31.13 -13.28
CA THR A 21 2.17 32.14 -14.13
C THR A 21 3.63 32.37 -13.75
N HIS A 22 4.39 33.02 -14.63
CA HIS A 22 5.78 33.43 -14.34
C HIS A 22 5.92 34.35 -13.12
N SER A 23 4.86 35.09 -12.75
CA SER A 23 4.87 35.94 -11.56
C SER A 23 4.56 35.19 -10.26
N GLY A 24 4.38 33.86 -10.32
CA GLY A 24 4.01 33.03 -9.17
C GLY A 24 2.53 33.11 -8.80
N SER A 25 1.69 33.68 -9.67
CA SER A 25 0.24 33.73 -9.44
C SER A 25 -0.43 32.43 -9.87
N PHE A 26 -1.37 31.97 -9.05
CA PHE A 26 -2.19 30.80 -9.31
C PHE A 26 -3.56 31.26 -9.78
N ASN A 27 -4.06 30.68 -10.87
CA ASN A 27 -5.35 31.02 -11.45
C ASN A 27 -6.13 29.75 -11.72
N ILE A 28 -7.37 29.67 -11.22
CA ILE A 28 -8.30 28.64 -11.65
C ILE A 28 -9.05 29.18 -12.86
N LEU A 29 -8.89 28.54 -14.01
CA LEU A 29 -9.61 28.84 -15.24
C LEU A 29 -10.71 27.80 -15.40
N ARG A 30 -11.96 28.25 -15.46
CA ARG A 30 -13.13 27.41 -15.73
C ARG A 30 -13.63 27.68 -17.15
N VAL A 31 -13.76 26.62 -17.94
CA VAL A 31 -14.40 26.66 -19.24
C VAL A 31 -15.91 26.61 -19.03
N VAL A 32 -16.60 27.68 -19.43
CA VAL A 32 -18.06 27.78 -19.34
C VAL A 32 -18.63 27.81 -20.75
N LYS A 33 -19.67 27.01 -20.98
CA LYS A 33 -20.42 27.01 -22.25
C LYS A 33 -21.71 27.77 -22.05
N THR A 34 -21.86 28.88 -22.77
CA THR A 34 -23.06 29.72 -22.73
C THR A 34 -23.71 29.70 -24.11
N GLY A 35 -24.67 28.80 -24.30
CA GLY A 35 -25.26 28.53 -25.61
C GLY A 35 -24.27 27.88 -26.57
N VAL A 36 -23.88 28.61 -27.62
CA VAL A 36 -22.91 28.15 -28.65
C VAL A 36 -21.48 28.61 -28.33
N ASN A 37 -21.32 29.58 -27.41
CA ASN A 37 -20.03 30.19 -27.12
C ASN A 37 -19.33 29.49 -25.94
N LEU A 38 -18.01 29.37 -26.04
CA LEU A 38 -17.14 28.97 -24.94
C LEU A 38 -16.47 30.24 -24.38
N SER A 39 -16.57 30.43 -23.06
CA SER A 39 -15.88 31.48 -22.32
C SER A 39 -14.98 30.88 -21.24
N LEU A 40 -13.98 31.66 -20.83
CA LEU A 40 -13.10 31.32 -19.71
C LEU A 40 -13.41 32.26 -18.54
N GLU A 41 -13.82 31.68 -17.42
CA GLU A 41 -13.92 32.39 -16.15
C GLU A 41 -12.63 32.17 -15.35
N ALA A 42 -11.97 33.25 -14.93
CA ALA A 42 -10.73 33.17 -14.18
C ALA A 42 -10.93 33.59 -12.72
N LYS A 43 -10.57 32.70 -11.80
CA LYS A 43 -10.46 33.00 -10.36
C LYS A 43 -8.99 33.05 -9.98
N VAL A 44 -8.51 34.24 -9.64
CA VAL A 44 -7.15 34.45 -9.12
C VAL A 44 -7.09 33.95 -7.68
N LEU A 45 -6.12 33.10 -7.37
CA LEU A 45 -5.82 32.64 -6.02
C LEU A 45 -4.67 33.45 -5.43
N SER A 46 -4.54 33.41 -4.10
CA SER A 46 -3.40 34.01 -3.41
C SER A 46 -2.09 33.42 -3.92
N PRO A 47 -1.10 34.25 -4.30
CA PRO A 47 0.17 33.76 -4.82
C PRO A 47 0.99 33.12 -3.70
N ILE A 48 1.67 32.02 -4.01
CA ILE A 48 2.72 31.47 -3.15
C ILE A 48 4.01 32.16 -3.56
N LYS A 49 4.41 33.18 -2.79
CA LYS A 49 5.65 33.92 -3.04
C LYS A 49 6.81 33.24 -2.34
N ILE A 50 7.72 32.65 -3.12
CA ILE A 50 9.00 32.14 -2.62
C ILE A 50 10.05 33.22 -2.90
N PRO A 51 10.63 33.86 -1.86
CA PRO A 51 11.57 34.95 -2.04
C PRO A 51 12.78 34.53 -2.88
N LYS A 52 13.16 35.38 -3.84
CA LYS A 52 14.32 35.19 -4.74
C LYS A 52 14.25 33.91 -5.58
N SER A 53 13.05 33.40 -5.88
CA SER A 53 12.89 32.20 -6.70
C SER A 53 12.13 32.44 -8.00
N ALA A 54 12.56 31.74 -9.05
CA ALA A 54 11.87 31.59 -10.31
C ALA A 54 11.01 30.33 -10.27
N TYR A 55 9.86 30.38 -10.93
CA TYR A 55 8.87 29.31 -10.97
C TYR A 55 9.06 28.53 -12.27
N TYR A 56 9.16 27.20 -12.19
CA TYR A 56 9.45 26.33 -13.34
C TYR A 56 8.32 25.36 -13.66
N GLY A 57 7.36 25.18 -12.77
CA GLY A 57 6.21 24.33 -13.05
C GLY A 57 5.43 23.98 -11.81
N ILE A 58 4.29 23.36 -12.06
CA ILE A 58 3.40 22.81 -11.04
C ILE A 58 2.91 21.44 -11.51
N THR A 59 2.80 20.51 -10.56
CA THR A 59 2.12 19.23 -10.76
C THR A 59 1.23 18.93 -9.55
N ALA A 60 0.42 17.87 -9.65
CA ALA A 60 -0.46 17.43 -8.57
C ALA A 60 -0.51 15.91 -8.49
N SER A 61 -0.82 15.42 -7.29
CA SER A 61 -1.09 14.01 -7.02
C SER A 61 -2.31 13.49 -7.79
N ALA A 62 -2.53 12.17 -7.77
CA ALA A 62 -3.61 11.54 -8.53
C ALA A 62 -4.98 12.19 -8.22
N ASN A 63 -5.33 12.34 -6.95
CA ASN A 63 -6.60 12.93 -6.50
C ASN A 63 -6.54 14.44 -6.33
N LYS A 64 -5.47 15.10 -6.78
CA LYS A 64 -5.27 16.56 -6.64
C LYS A 64 -5.35 17.05 -5.19
N ALA A 65 -5.09 16.16 -4.23
CA ALA A 65 -5.02 16.49 -2.82
C ALA A 65 -3.73 17.26 -2.48
N ILE A 66 -2.63 16.89 -3.13
CA ILE A 66 -1.30 17.47 -2.91
C ILE A 66 -0.79 18.06 -4.23
N PHE A 67 -0.30 19.29 -4.17
CA PHE A 67 0.35 19.98 -5.28
C PHE A 67 1.84 20.11 -5.01
N CYS A 68 2.65 20.05 -6.06
CA CYS A 68 4.09 20.28 -6.00
C CYS A 68 4.45 21.44 -6.92
N LEU A 69 5.03 22.47 -6.33
CA LEU A 69 5.58 23.63 -7.02
C LEU A 69 7.09 23.45 -7.19
N VAL A 70 7.59 23.61 -8.41
CA VAL A 70 9.01 23.54 -8.72
C VAL A 70 9.56 24.96 -8.86
N THR A 71 10.55 25.30 -8.04
CA THR A 71 11.22 26.59 -8.08
C THR A 71 12.74 26.46 -8.08
N SER A 72 13.46 27.49 -8.51
CA SER A 72 14.92 27.61 -8.38
C SER A 72 15.28 29.04 -8.01
N PHE A 73 16.38 29.25 -7.30
CA PHE A 73 16.83 30.58 -6.95
C PHE A 73 17.21 31.41 -8.20
N CYS A 74 16.84 32.68 -8.20
CA CYS A 74 17.08 33.67 -9.26
C CYS A 74 18.50 34.27 -9.23
N THR A 75 19.44 33.75 -8.43
CA THR A 75 20.76 34.35 -8.28
C THR A 75 21.62 34.14 -9.53
N LEU A 76 22.16 35.25 -10.05
CA LEU A 76 23.14 35.27 -11.13
C LEU A 76 24.36 34.43 -10.73
N VAL A 77 24.65 33.44 -11.57
CA VAL A 77 25.72 32.45 -11.42
C VAL A 77 27.08 33.15 -11.35
N ASN A 78 27.83 32.91 -10.28
CA ASN A 78 29.29 33.01 -10.34
C ASN A 78 29.81 31.65 -10.81
N HIS A 79 30.71 31.61 -11.80
CA HIS A 79 31.23 30.40 -12.45
C HIS A 79 32.01 29.46 -11.52
N VAL A 80 32.10 29.80 -10.24
CA VAL A 80 32.79 29.10 -9.16
C VAL A 80 31.79 28.41 -8.19
N ILE A 81 30.49 28.72 -8.25
CA ILE A 81 29.50 28.27 -7.27
C ILE A 81 28.49 27.32 -7.92
N GLN A 82 28.36 26.15 -7.29
CA GLN A 82 27.47 25.02 -7.60
C GLN A 82 26.05 25.46 -7.99
N ARG A 83 25.43 24.76 -8.95
CA ARG A 83 24.00 24.91 -9.24
C ARG A 83 23.21 24.67 -7.95
N ASP A 84 22.48 25.68 -7.48
CA ASP A 84 21.53 25.46 -6.39
C ASP A 84 20.48 24.44 -6.83
N PRO A 85 20.18 23.43 -6.01
CA PRO A 85 19.21 22.41 -6.36
C PRO A 85 17.82 23.04 -6.52
N ALA A 86 17.05 22.52 -7.48
CA ALA A 86 15.65 22.88 -7.62
C ALA A 86 14.90 22.59 -6.30
N GLN A 87 14.09 23.56 -5.86
CA GLN A 87 13.27 23.44 -4.67
C GLN A 87 11.88 22.92 -5.05
N LEU A 88 11.48 21.84 -4.39
CA LEU A 88 10.13 21.28 -4.48
C LEU A 88 9.34 21.73 -3.26
N THR A 89 8.26 22.47 -3.47
CA THR A 89 7.34 22.87 -2.39
C THR A 89 6.03 22.10 -2.54
N PHE A 90 5.74 21.25 -1.56
CA PHE A 90 4.48 20.52 -1.48
C PHE A 90 3.45 21.30 -0.66
N PHE A 91 2.23 21.42 -1.17
CA PHE A 91 1.16 22.17 -0.51
C PHE A 91 -0.23 21.66 -0.88
N LYS A 92 -1.24 22.06 -0.12
CA LYS A 92 -2.66 21.85 -0.45
C LYS A 92 -3.31 23.16 -0.89
N LEU A 93 -4.26 23.09 -1.80
CA LEU A 93 -5.14 24.21 -2.11
C LEU A 93 -6.39 24.16 -1.22
N CYS A 94 -6.45 25.06 -0.24
CA CYS A 94 -7.58 25.14 0.70
C CYS A 94 -8.91 25.35 -0.04
N GLY A 95 -9.92 24.55 0.32
CA GLY A 95 -11.26 24.64 -0.25
C GLY A 95 -11.41 24.02 -1.64
N LEU A 96 -10.34 23.44 -2.22
CA LEU A 96 -10.44 22.73 -3.49
C LEU A 96 -10.97 21.31 -3.31
N ILE A 97 -10.38 20.56 -2.38
CA ILE A 97 -10.71 19.16 -2.11
C ILE A 97 -10.75 18.94 -0.59
N ASP A 98 -11.78 18.22 -0.14
CA ASP A 98 -11.80 17.61 1.18
C ASP A 98 -11.37 16.13 1.07
N PRO A 99 -10.19 15.75 1.60
CA PRO A 99 -9.67 14.40 1.46
C PRO A 99 -10.57 13.34 2.13
N TYR A 100 -11.31 13.71 3.17
CA TYR A 100 -12.26 12.80 3.81
C TYR A 100 -13.43 12.46 2.90
N THR A 101 -14.06 13.49 2.31
CA THR A 101 -15.15 13.29 1.35
C THR A 101 -14.69 12.45 0.15
N VAL A 102 -13.47 12.68 -0.36
CA VAL A 102 -12.92 11.87 -1.46
C VAL A 102 -12.79 10.39 -1.07
N LEU A 103 -12.27 10.09 0.13
CA LEU A 103 -12.18 8.71 0.61
C LEU A 103 -13.57 8.07 0.79
N LEU A 104 -14.54 8.78 1.36
CA LEU A 104 -15.88 8.23 1.63
C LEU A 104 -16.72 8.03 0.35
N THR A 105 -16.50 8.85 -0.68
CA THR A 105 -17.23 8.77 -1.96
C THR A 105 -16.51 7.96 -3.03
N ASN A 106 -15.36 7.35 -2.69
CA ASN A 106 -14.57 6.53 -3.59
C ASN A 106 -15.39 5.34 -4.13
N PRO A 107 -15.68 5.29 -5.45
CA PRO A 107 -16.49 4.22 -6.03
C PRO A 107 -15.74 2.88 -6.10
N SER A 108 -14.40 2.91 -6.13
CA SER A 108 -13.59 1.69 -6.24
C SER A 108 -13.54 0.88 -4.94
N GLN A 109 -13.92 1.49 -3.80
CA GLN A 109 -13.80 0.89 -2.47
C GLN A 109 -12.38 0.33 -2.20
N SER A 110 -11.36 0.97 -2.76
CA SER A 110 -9.95 0.60 -2.60
C SER A 110 -9.11 1.81 -2.23
N LEU A 111 -8.14 1.65 -1.33
CA LEU A 111 -7.16 2.69 -1.03
C LEU A 111 -6.08 2.82 -2.13
N ARG A 112 -6.10 1.94 -3.14
CA ARG A 112 -5.17 1.98 -4.28
C ARG A 112 -5.34 3.30 -5.02
N GLY A 113 -4.32 4.17 -4.92
CA GLY A 113 -4.32 5.48 -5.55
C GLY A 113 -4.87 6.63 -4.69
N TYR A 114 -5.29 6.39 -3.43
CA TYR A 114 -5.84 7.41 -2.52
C TYR A 114 -4.92 7.75 -1.34
N TRP A 115 -3.66 7.34 -1.44
CA TRP A 115 -2.64 7.57 -0.41
C TRP A 115 -2.28 9.05 -0.23
N ASP A 116 -2.44 9.87 -1.25
CA ASP A 116 -2.30 11.33 -1.15
C ASP A 116 -3.37 11.97 -0.25
N CYS A 117 -4.61 11.45 -0.28
CA CYS A 117 -5.67 11.88 0.63
C CYS A 117 -5.36 11.47 2.08
N LEU A 118 -4.94 10.22 2.31
CA LEU A 118 -4.56 9.73 3.64
C LEU A 118 -3.38 10.51 4.21
N GLU A 119 -2.36 10.78 3.40
CA GLU A 119 -1.19 11.57 3.80
C GLU A 119 -1.59 13.00 4.17
N LEU A 120 -2.48 13.61 3.39
CA LEU A 120 -2.98 14.95 3.69
C LEU A 120 -3.75 14.99 5.02
N ILE A 121 -4.52 13.94 5.32
CA ILE A 121 -5.22 13.80 6.61
C ILE A 121 -4.24 13.65 7.75
N ARG A 122 -3.22 12.79 7.58
CA ARG A 122 -2.13 12.61 8.55
C ARG A 122 -1.47 13.96 8.86
N LEU A 123 -1.06 14.71 7.85
CA LEU A 123 -0.39 16.00 8.04
C LEU A 123 -1.27 17.08 8.70
N GLN A 124 -2.60 16.95 8.63
CA GLN A 124 -3.53 17.88 9.26
C GLN A 124 -3.82 17.58 10.73
N GLY A 125 -3.31 16.48 11.28
CA GLY A 125 -3.53 16.11 12.69
C GLY A 125 -5.00 15.78 12.98
N SER A 126 -5.70 15.13 12.05
CA SER A 126 -7.14 15.04 12.11
C SER A 126 -7.64 14.15 13.25
N PRO A 127 -8.70 14.56 13.99
CA PRO A 127 -9.30 13.72 15.01
C PRO A 127 -9.86 12.44 14.37
N VAL A 128 -9.63 11.30 15.04
CA VAL A 128 -10.27 10.02 14.69
C VAL A 128 -11.78 10.22 14.67
N ARG A 129 -12.36 10.26 13.47
CA ARG A 129 -13.82 10.27 13.32
C ARG A 129 -14.29 8.84 13.41
N LYS A 130 -14.97 8.49 14.50
CA LYS A 130 -15.63 7.19 14.64
C LYS A 130 -16.80 7.13 13.65
N LEU A 131 -16.74 6.25 12.64
CA LEU A 131 -17.85 6.07 11.68
C LEU A 131 -18.91 5.13 12.24
N SER A 132 -18.54 4.22 13.15
CA SER A 132 -19.46 3.33 13.86
C SER A 132 -18.85 2.86 15.18
N ASP A 133 -19.70 2.63 16.19
CA ASP A 133 -19.33 1.90 17.41
C ASP A 133 -19.24 0.39 17.18
N GLN A 134 -19.89 -0.12 16.12
CA GLN A 134 -19.88 -1.52 15.72
C GLN A 134 -18.98 -1.69 14.50
N LEU A 135 -17.70 -2.00 14.76
CA LEU A 135 -16.70 -2.17 13.69
C LEU A 135 -17.08 -3.27 12.68
N ASP A 136 -17.82 -4.30 13.11
CA ASP A 136 -18.18 -5.41 12.22
C ASP A 136 -19.28 -5.06 11.20
N ASP A 137 -19.98 -3.94 11.36
CA ASP A 137 -20.96 -3.47 10.38
C ASP A 137 -20.33 -2.70 9.23
N LEU A 138 -19.11 -2.19 9.44
CA LEU A 138 -18.39 -1.42 8.44
C LEU A 138 -17.98 -2.31 7.28
N THR A 139 -17.90 -1.78 6.06
CA THR A 139 -17.31 -2.48 4.93
C THR A 139 -15.80 -2.68 5.14
N THR A 140 -15.19 -3.64 4.44
CA THR A 140 -13.73 -3.84 4.51
C THR A 140 -12.96 -2.57 4.12
N TYR A 141 -13.47 -1.79 3.16
CA TYR A 141 -12.88 -0.51 2.79
C TYR A 141 -12.96 0.52 3.92
N GLN A 142 -14.12 0.65 4.57
CA GLN A 142 -14.30 1.55 5.71
C GLN A 142 -13.40 1.14 6.88
N LEU A 143 -13.25 -0.16 7.16
CA LEU A 143 -12.31 -0.67 8.15
C LEU A 143 -10.86 -0.29 7.82
N LYS A 144 -10.45 -0.36 6.54
CA LYS A 144 -9.11 0.06 6.13
C LYS A 144 -8.89 1.56 6.32
N ILE A 145 -9.86 2.41 5.96
CA ILE A 145 -9.77 3.85 6.24
C ILE A 145 -9.57 4.05 7.75
N HIS A 146 -10.42 3.42 8.57
CA HIS A 146 -10.34 3.53 10.02
C HIS A 146 -9.01 3.07 10.59
N LEU A 147 -8.51 1.92 10.14
CA LEU A 147 -7.22 1.37 10.53
C LEU A 147 -6.13 2.43 10.38
N TRP A 148 -6.09 3.12 9.23
CA TRP A 148 -5.09 4.15 8.96
C TRP A 148 -5.28 5.42 9.79
N LEU A 149 -6.53 5.87 9.98
CA LEU A 149 -6.82 7.01 10.86
C LEU A 149 -6.36 6.76 12.30
N HIS A 150 -6.58 5.56 12.82
CA HIS A 150 -6.14 5.19 14.18
C HIS A 150 -4.62 5.05 14.27
N ARG A 151 -3.96 4.49 13.24
CA ARG A 151 -2.50 4.46 13.17
C ARG A 151 -1.90 5.88 13.17
N PHE A 152 -2.50 6.82 12.45
CA PHE A 152 -2.05 8.21 12.46
C PHE A 152 -2.22 8.84 13.84
N ALA A 153 -3.37 8.62 14.49
CA ALA A 153 -3.61 9.12 15.84
C ALA A 153 -2.59 8.57 16.86
N LEU A 154 -2.28 7.27 16.81
CA LEU A 154 -1.26 6.67 17.69
C LEU A 154 0.15 7.25 17.52
N VAL A 155 0.49 7.70 16.31
CA VAL A 155 1.81 8.31 16.03
C VAL A 155 1.85 9.78 16.43
N GLN A 156 0.70 10.44 16.52
CA GLN A 156 0.58 11.87 16.81
C GLN A 156 0.35 12.17 18.29
N ASP A 157 -0.33 11.29 19.01
CA ASP A 157 -0.58 11.42 20.43
C ASP A 157 0.69 11.10 21.25
N ASP A 158 0.99 11.91 22.26
CA ASP A 158 2.06 11.62 23.22
C ASP A 158 1.66 10.43 24.11
N PRO A 159 2.43 9.34 24.14
CA PRO A 159 2.13 8.17 24.97
C PRO A 159 2.10 8.42 26.47
N GLU A 160 2.73 9.50 26.96
CA GLU A 160 2.75 9.80 28.39
C GLU A 160 1.53 10.62 28.84
N GLU A 161 0.83 11.29 27.92
CA GLU A 161 -0.30 12.17 28.26
C GLU A 161 -1.62 11.40 28.52
N ASP A 162 -1.88 10.29 27.83
CA ASP A 162 -3.14 9.54 27.95
C ASP A 162 -3.00 8.03 27.62
N LEU A 163 -2.51 7.25 28.60
CA LEU A 163 -2.26 5.82 28.46
C LEU A 163 -3.56 5.00 28.22
N GLU A 164 -4.68 5.41 28.82
CA GLU A 164 -5.97 4.71 28.67
C GLU A 164 -6.49 4.84 27.24
N LYS A 165 -6.49 6.05 26.69
CA LYS A 165 -6.86 6.30 25.28
C LYS A 165 -5.94 5.55 24.33
N GLN A 166 -4.63 5.55 24.57
CA GLN A 166 -3.70 4.79 23.73
C GLN A 166 -3.95 3.29 23.75
N THR A 167 -4.26 2.74 24.93
CA THR A 167 -4.56 1.31 25.07
C THR A 167 -5.85 0.97 24.33
N ALA A 168 -6.89 1.79 24.47
CA ALA A 168 -8.15 1.61 23.74
C ALA A 168 -7.94 1.67 22.21
N LEU A 169 -7.18 2.65 21.71
CA LEU A 169 -6.84 2.77 20.29
C LEU A 169 -6.07 1.55 19.76
N LYS A 170 -5.12 1.02 20.53
CA LYS A 170 -4.36 -0.20 20.17
C LYS A 170 -5.25 -1.43 20.10
N GLU A 171 -6.21 -1.58 21.02
CA GLU A 171 -7.16 -2.70 20.98
C GLU A 171 -8.15 -2.59 19.82
N GLU A 172 -8.67 -1.39 19.54
CA GLU A 172 -9.52 -1.15 18.35
C GLU A 172 -8.74 -1.43 17.05
N LEU A 173 -7.46 -1.04 16.97
CA LEU A 173 -6.59 -1.38 15.83
C LEU A 173 -6.44 -2.88 15.63
N LYS A 174 -6.12 -3.63 16.69
CA LYS A 174 -6.04 -5.10 16.62
C LYS A 174 -7.36 -5.71 16.18
N GLN A 175 -8.49 -5.18 16.67
CA GLN A 175 -9.81 -5.64 16.26
C GLN A 175 -10.06 -5.38 14.77
N MET A 176 -9.71 -4.20 14.25
CA MET A 176 -9.82 -3.88 12.83
C MET A 176 -8.93 -4.78 11.96
N GLU A 177 -7.67 -4.98 12.34
CA GLU A 177 -6.74 -5.87 11.63
C GLU A 177 -7.29 -7.29 11.57
N ARG A 178 -7.82 -7.80 12.69
CA ARG A 178 -8.46 -9.11 12.75
C ARG A 178 -9.69 -9.21 11.85
N LEU A 179 -10.57 -8.20 11.86
CA LEU A 179 -11.77 -8.19 11.00
C LEU A 179 -11.40 -8.15 9.51
N ILE A 180 -10.45 -7.29 9.12
CA ILE A 180 -9.96 -7.20 7.74
C ILE A 180 -9.39 -8.54 7.30
N LEU A 181 -8.54 -9.14 8.12
CA LEU A 181 -7.93 -10.43 7.84
C LEU A 181 -8.98 -11.53 7.73
N ASN A 182 -9.91 -11.64 8.68
CA ASN A 182 -10.93 -12.69 8.69
C ASN A 182 -11.82 -12.64 7.44
N ARG A 183 -12.18 -11.43 6.98
CA ARG A 183 -12.94 -11.22 5.75
C ARG A 183 -12.14 -11.60 4.51
N HIS A 184 -10.86 -11.25 4.48
CA HIS A 184 -9.94 -11.69 3.41
C HIS A 184 -9.82 -13.21 3.37
N VAL A 185 -9.57 -13.84 4.52
CA VAL A 185 -9.44 -15.29 4.66
C VAL A 185 -10.72 -16.01 4.23
N TYR A 186 -11.89 -15.52 4.66
CA TYR A 186 -13.19 -16.03 4.20
C TYR A 186 -13.34 -15.94 2.68
N ALA A 187 -13.04 -14.77 2.10
CA ALA A 187 -13.17 -14.54 0.67
C ALA A 187 -12.26 -15.46 -0.14
N ARG A 188 -10.99 -15.58 0.29
CA ARG A 188 -9.99 -16.42 -0.38
C ARG A 188 -10.32 -17.91 -0.26
N ALA A 189 -10.70 -18.38 0.93
CA ALA A 189 -11.13 -19.77 1.10
C ALA A 189 -12.39 -20.07 0.26
N SER A 190 -13.36 -19.14 0.23
CA SER A 190 -14.57 -19.29 -0.59
C SER A 190 -14.28 -19.33 -2.08
N GLU A 191 -13.22 -18.64 -2.54
CA GLU A 191 -12.76 -18.68 -3.93
C GLU A 191 -12.09 -20.03 -4.24
N LEU A 192 -11.12 -20.46 -3.44
CA LEU A 192 -10.43 -21.73 -3.63
C LEU A 192 -11.40 -22.94 -3.61
N MET A 193 -12.40 -22.93 -2.72
CA MET A 193 -13.42 -23.99 -2.65
C MET A 193 -14.31 -24.09 -3.90
N LYS A 194 -14.26 -23.12 -4.84
CA LYS A 194 -14.98 -23.18 -6.12
C LYS A 194 -14.16 -23.83 -7.23
N HIS A 195 -12.85 -23.96 -7.07
CA HIS A 195 -11.99 -24.54 -8.09
C HIS A 195 -12.26 -26.05 -8.20
N GLU A 196 -12.26 -26.58 -9.44
CA GLU A 196 -12.43 -28.03 -9.67
C GLU A 196 -11.20 -28.83 -9.23
N SER A 197 -10.01 -28.22 -9.30
CA SER A 197 -8.75 -28.79 -8.85
C SER A 197 -7.90 -27.70 -8.22
N LEU A 198 -7.16 -28.07 -7.18
CA LEU A 198 -6.24 -27.19 -6.46
C LEU A 198 -4.82 -27.70 -6.65
N THR A 199 -3.89 -26.76 -6.82
CA THR A 199 -2.45 -27.06 -6.70
C THR A 199 -2.11 -27.44 -5.25
N ALA A 200 -0.94 -28.06 -5.03
CA ALA A 200 -0.48 -28.38 -3.68
C ALA A 200 -0.37 -27.13 -2.78
N GLU A 201 0.11 -26.00 -3.33
CA GLU A 201 0.19 -24.73 -2.61
C GLU A 201 -1.20 -24.19 -2.25
N GLU A 202 -2.16 -24.25 -3.19
CA GLU A 202 -3.54 -23.81 -2.93
C GLU A 202 -4.25 -24.72 -1.92
N GLN A 203 -4.00 -26.03 -1.96
CA GLN A 203 -4.54 -26.97 -0.99
C GLN A 203 -3.99 -26.68 0.42
N GLN A 204 -2.68 -26.44 0.54
CA GLN A 204 -2.06 -26.05 1.81
C GLN A 204 -2.58 -24.69 2.29
N SER A 205 -2.75 -23.72 1.38
CA SER A 205 -3.34 -22.42 1.72
C SER A 205 -4.77 -22.58 2.22
N LEU A 206 -5.61 -23.32 1.49
CA LEU A 206 -6.99 -23.60 1.88
C LEU A 206 -7.04 -24.27 3.27
N TYR A 207 -6.14 -25.21 3.55
CA TYR A 207 -6.02 -25.81 4.87
C TYR A 207 -5.78 -24.78 5.97
N LEU A 208 -4.77 -23.92 5.81
CA LEU A 208 -4.42 -22.90 6.80
C LEU A 208 -5.54 -21.87 6.99
N LEU A 209 -6.15 -21.42 5.89
CA LEU A 209 -7.29 -20.50 5.91
C LEU A 209 -8.46 -21.10 6.70
N LEU A 210 -8.81 -22.36 6.45
CA LEU A 210 -9.89 -23.04 7.16
C LEU A 210 -9.55 -23.33 8.62
N SER A 211 -8.31 -23.70 8.94
CA SER A 211 -7.85 -23.90 10.32
C SER A 211 -7.94 -22.60 11.12
N TRP A 212 -7.60 -21.46 10.52
CA TRP A 212 -7.74 -20.15 11.16
C TRP A 212 -9.20 -19.82 11.43
N LEU A 213 -10.07 -20.00 10.44
CA LEU A 213 -11.51 -19.72 10.59
C LEU A 213 -12.17 -20.63 11.63
N GLN A 214 -11.76 -21.90 11.75
CA GLN A 214 -12.23 -22.80 12.80
C GLN A 214 -11.83 -22.33 14.20
N LYS A 215 -10.61 -21.79 14.35
CA LYS A 215 -10.16 -21.18 15.61
C LYS A 215 -11.02 -19.96 15.96
N ILE A 216 -11.24 -19.07 15.00
CA ILE A 216 -12.11 -17.91 15.16
C ILE A 216 -13.54 -18.32 15.53
N ASP A 217 -14.11 -19.34 14.89
CA ASP A 217 -15.44 -19.86 15.20
C ASP A 217 -15.56 -20.37 16.65
N ALA A 218 -14.50 -21.00 17.16
CA ALA A 218 -14.45 -21.50 18.54
C ALA A 218 -14.24 -20.41 19.59
N GLU A 219 -13.51 -19.33 19.25
CA GLU A 219 -13.14 -18.26 20.19
C GLU A 219 -14.14 -17.09 20.24
N MET A 220 -14.86 -16.82 19.14
CA MET A 220 -15.74 -15.66 19.07
C MET A 220 -17.12 -15.94 19.68
N ASN A 221 -17.42 -15.30 20.80
CA ASN A 221 -18.73 -15.30 21.46
C ASN A 221 -19.70 -14.23 20.93
N ALA A 222 -19.27 -13.38 19.98
CA ALA A 222 -20.04 -12.24 19.50
C ALA A 222 -20.75 -12.57 18.18
N ASP A 223 -22.07 -12.35 18.13
CA ASP A 223 -22.85 -12.43 16.90
C ASP A 223 -22.68 -11.15 16.08
N GLY A 224 -22.09 -11.29 14.89
CA GLY A 224 -21.89 -10.21 13.91
C GLY A 224 -21.81 -10.74 12.48
N PRO A 225 -21.86 -9.85 11.46
CA PRO A 225 -21.80 -10.25 10.05
C PRO A 225 -20.58 -11.11 9.71
N THR A 226 -19.39 -10.77 10.22
CA THR A 226 -18.17 -11.57 9.98
C THR A 226 -18.29 -12.95 10.61
N GLN A 227 -18.81 -13.04 11.84
CA GLN A 227 -18.99 -14.33 12.52
C GLN A 227 -19.99 -15.23 11.79
N ALA A 228 -21.08 -14.67 11.26
CA ALA A 228 -22.03 -15.42 10.45
C ALA A 228 -21.39 -15.99 9.19
N ALA A 229 -20.54 -15.22 8.50
CA ALA A 229 -19.79 -15.68 7.34
C ALA A 229 -18.77 -16.77 7.69
N VAL A 230 -18.05 -16.62 8.81
CA VAL A 230 -17.12 -17.63 9.33
C VAL A 230 -17.85 -18.96 9.62
N ARG A 231 -18.99 -18.91 10.32
CA ARG A 231 -19.82 -20.10 10.61
C ARG A 231 -20.26 -20.82 9.34
N ASP A 232 -20.74 -20.06 8.35
CA ASP A 232 -21.17 -20.62 7.06
C ASP A 232 -20.03 -21.37 6.36
N ILE A 233 -18.85 -20.75 6.22
CA ILE A 233 -17.75 -21.36 5.49
C ILE A 233 -17.15 -22.55 6.25
N VAL A 234 -17.05 -22.48 7.58
CA VAL A 234 -16.60 -23.60 8.42
C VAL A 234 -17.56 -24.79 8.26
N HIS A 235 -18.87 -24.54 8.19
CA HIS A 235 -19.85 -25.59 7.92
C HIS A 235 -19.67 -26.21 6.53
N ARG A 236 -19.50 -25.40 5.49
CA ARG A 236 -19.24 -25.88 4.11
C ARG A 236 -17.92 -26.65 4.01
N ALA A 237 -16.90 -26.21 4.75
CA ALA A 237 -15.56 -26.79 4.78
C ALA A 237 -15.51 -28.21 5.37
N ARG A 238 -16.53 -28.66 6.10
CA ARG A 238 -16.62 -30.05 6.59
C ARG A 238 -16.49 -31.08 5.46
N LYS A 239 -16.95 -30.73 4.26
CA LYS A 239 -16.82 -31.58 3.07
C LYS A 239 -15.38 -31.76 2.61
N PHE A 240 -14.47 -30.88 3.01
CA PHE A 240 -13.07 -30.87 2.62
C PHE A 240 -12.15 -31.42 3.71
N GLN A 241 -12.67 -31.81 4.88
CA GLN A 241 -11.87 -32.23 6.04
C GLN A 241 -10.89 -33.37 5.77
N HIS A 242 -11.21 -34.26 4.84
CA HIS A 242 -10.36 -35.39 4.46
C HIS A 242 -9.19 -34.99 3.54
N GLN A 243 -9.18 -33.75 3.03
CA GLN A 243 -8.15 -33.19 2.15
C GLN A 243 -7.23 -32.21 2.88
N LEU A 244 -7.48 -31.97 4.17
CA LEU A 244 -6.74 -31.06 5.02
C LEU A 244 -5.50 -31.77 5.57
N GLY A 245 -4.32 -31.42 5.03
CA GLY A 245 -3.02 -31.93 5.49
C GLY A 245 -2.54 -31.27 6.78
N SER A 246 -1.31 -31.54 7.20
CA SER A 246 -0.63 -30.81 8.29
C SER A 246 0.43 -29.86 7.74
N GLU A 247 0.62 -28.73 8.41
CA GLU A 247 1.70 -27.80 8.09
C GLU A 247 3.01 -28.30 8.68
N HIS A 248 4.10 -28.25 7.91
CA HIS A 248 5.45 -28.56 8.39
C HIS A 248 6.32 -27.31 8.30
N CYS A 249 7.24 -27.15 9.25
CA CYS A 249 8.19 -26.04 9.25
C CYS A 249 9.16 -26.19 8.08
N SER A 250 9.18 -25.21 7.18
CA SER A 250 10.09 -25.19 6.02
C SER A 250 11.59 -25.24 6.34
N ILE A 251 12.01 -24.95 7.58
CA ILE A 251 13.41 -25.01 8.01
C ILE A 251 13.80 -26.38 8.57
N CYS A 252 12.93 -27.02 9.37
CA CYS A 252 13.28 -28.22 10.14
C CYS A 252 12.34 -29.41 9.96
N ASP A 253 11.34 -29.26 9.10
CA ASP A 253 10.35 -30.27 8.73
C ASP A 253 9.56 -30.87 9.90
N LYS A 254 9.60 -30.24 11.07
CA LYS A 254 8.72 -30.61 12.18
C LYS A 254 7.31 -30.18 11.87
N GLU A 255 6.36 -31.07 12.18
CA GLU A 255 4.95 -30.75 12.14
C GLU A 255 4.67 -29.54 13.04
N CYS A 256 3.99 -28.57 12.46
CA CYS A 256 3.48 -27.39 13.13
C CYS A 256 2.03 -27.66 13.48
N ASP A 257 1.72 -27.51 14.78
CA ASP A 257 0.34 -27.56 15.25
C ASP A 257 -0.52 -26.48 14.58
N ARG A 258 -1.83 -26.55 14.81
CA ARG A 258 -2.83 -25.65 14.22
C ARG A 258 -2.39 -24.17 14.26
N ILE A 259 -2.81 -23.43 13.24
CA ILE A 259 -2.45 -22.02 13.08
C ILE A 259 -2.85 -21.16 14.30
N ASP A 260 -1.83 -20.77 15.08
CA ASP A 260 -2.06 -19.95 16.27
C ASP A 260 -2.03 -18.45 16.00
N ASN A 261 -1.12 -18.04 15.11
CA ASN A 261 -0.91 -16.67 14.69
C ASN A 261 -0.95 -16.62 13.14
N PRO A 262 -1.78 -15.75 12.55
CA PRO A 262 -1.91 -15.67 11.09
C PRO A 262 -0.81 -14.83 10.43
N ILE A 263 0.03 -14.13 11.21
CA ILE A 263 1.11 -13.27 10.73
C ILE A 263 2.45 -14.00 10.76
N GLU A 264 2.63 -14.93 11.71
CA GLU A 264 3.89 -15.61 11.95
C GLU A 264 3.65 -17.06 12.34
N LEU A 265 4.46 -17.96 11.79
CA LEU A 265 4.59 -19.32 12.27
C LEU A 265 5.71 -19.38 13.31
N GLN A 266 5.41 -19.97 14.46
CA GLN A 266 6.42 -20.39 15.43
C GLN A 266 6.42 -21.92 15.51
N CYS A 267 7.50 -22.56 15.09
CA CYS A 267 7.56 -24.02 15.09
C CYS A 267 8.01 -24.59 16.45
N PRO A 268 7.75 -25.87 16.76
CA PRO A 268 8.16 -26.49 18.03
C PRO A 268 9.69 -26.52 18.27
N ALA A 269 10.50 -26.34 17.21
CA ALA A 269 11.95 -26.19 17.34
C ALA A 269 12.41 -24.75 17.62
N GLY A 270 11.49 -23.77 17.65
CA GLY A 270 11.79 -22.37 17.91
C GLY A 270 12.09 -21.52 16.68
N HIS A 271 11.91 -22.04 15.46
CA HIS A 271 12.02 -21.20 14.24
C HIS A 271 10.79 -20.29 14.11
N SER A 272 11.04 -19.05 13.67
CA SER A 272 10.03 -18.04 13.40
C SER A 272 10.02 -17.70 11.91
N LEU A 273 8.87 -17.83 11.26
CA LEU A 273 8.72 -17.59 9.82
C LEU A 273 7.51 -16.70 9.58
N PRO A 274 7.65 -15.60 8.82
CA PRO A 274 6.51 -14.76 8.51
C PRO A 274 5.54 -15.50 7.58
N ARG A 275 4.25 -15.24 7.75
CA ARG A 275 3.18 -15.79 6.90
C ARG A 275 2.78 -14.80 5.83
N CYS A 276 2.47 -15.33 4.66
CA CYS A 276 1.89 -14.58 3.55
C CYS A 276 0.53 -14.00 3.96
N CYS A 277 0.37 -12.67 3.92
CA CYS A 277 -0.89 -12.02 4.26
C CYS A 277 -2.04 -12.37 3.28
N LEU A 278 -1.73 -12.97 2.13
CA LEU A 278 -2.72 -13.39 1.13
C LEU A 278 -3.17 -14.85 1.30
N SER A 279 -2.25 -15.76 1.60
CA SER A 279 -2.48 -17.22 1.58
C SER A 279 -2.24 -17.92 2.91
N LEU A 280 -1.71 -17.22 3.91
CA LEU A 280 -1.24 -17.73 5.22
C LEU A 280 -0.08 -18.75 5.16
N LEU A 281 0.39 -19.11 3.96
CA LEU A 281 1.57 -19.95 3.76
C LEU A 281 2.81 -19.30 4.36
N GLN A 282 3.77 -20.12 4.78
CA GLN A 282 5.09 -19.66 5.22
C GLN A 282 5.83 -18.93 4.08
N CYS A 283 6.41 -17.78 4.38
CA CYS A 283 7.32 -17.07 3.49
C CYS A 283 8.77 -17.48 3.81
N SER A 284 9.15 -18.70 3.39
CA SER A 284 10.49 -19.26 3.61
C SER A 284 11.49 -18.94 2.49
N HIS A 285 10.99 -18.57 1.31
CA HIS A 285 11.81 -18.24 0.16
C HIS A 285 12.03 -16.72 0.04
N ILE A 286 13.28 -16.35 -0.24
CA ILE A 286 13.71 -14.97 -0.52
C ILE A 286 14.06 -14.90 -2.02
N PRO A 287 13.66 -13.82 -2.73
CA PRO A 287 12.86 -12.70 -2.23
C PRO A 287 11.40 -13.10 -1.97
N TYR A 288 10.76 -12.38 -1.05
CA TYR A 288 9.31 -12.35 -0.87
C TYR A 288 8.80 -10.92 -1.14
N TRP A 289 7.49 -10.77 -1.31
CA TRP A 289 6.86 -9.46 -1.46
C TRP A 289 6.64 -8.80 -0.08
N ILE A 290 6.88 -7.50 0.06
CA ILE A 290 6.70 -6.74 1.29
C ILE A 290 5.91 -5.44 1.06
N CYS A 291 4.99 -5.14 1.97
CA CYS A 291 4.29 -3.86 1.98
C CYS A 291 5.17 -2.80 2.65
N ARG A 292 5.54 -1.73 1.93
CA ARG A 292 6.34 -0.63 2.50
C ARG A 292 5.60 0.23 3.54
N LEU A 293 4.31 0.00 3.73
CA LEU A 293 3.46 0.80 4.64
C LEU A 293 3.15 0.07 5.95
N CYS A 294 2.84 -1.22 5.88
CA CYS A 294 2.51 -2.02 7.07
C CYS A 294 3.46 -3.20 7.32
N HIS A 295 4.45 -3.42 6.44
CA HIS A 295 5.42 -4.50 6.53
C HIS A 295 4.86 -5.93 6.45
N SER A 296 3.56 -6.11 6.17
CA SER A 296 3.01 -7.42 5.82
C SER A 296 3.70 -7.98 4.58
N VAL A 297 3.94 -9.29 4.58
CA VAL A 297 4.64 -9.98 3.51
C VAL A 297 3.70 -10.87 2.69
N ALA A 298 4.10 -11.21 1.48
CA ALA A 298 3.44 -12.21 0.66
C ALA A 298 4.44 -13.08 -0.10
N HIS A 299 4.07 -14.33 -0.35
CA HIS A 299 4.92 -15.28 -1.07
C HIS A 299 5.11 -14.87 -2.54
N THR A 300 6.31 -15.06 -3.08
CA THR A 300 6.66 -14.71 -4.48
C THR A 300 5.90 -15.55 -5.50
N ASN A 301 5.67 -16.82 -5.20
CA ASN A 301 5.16 -17.81 -6.14
C ASN A 301 3.63 -17.81 -6.33
N SER A 302 2.96 -16.68 -6.09
CA SER A 302 1.49 -16.58 -6.21
C SER A 302 0.92 -16.80 -7.62
N GLY A 303 1.76 -17.08 -8.62
CA GLY A 303 1.34 -17.22 -10.03
C GLY A 303 0.85 -15.91 -10.65
N LEU A 304 1.02 -14.78 -9.96
CA LEU A 304 0.56 -13.48 -10.42
C LEU A 304 1.62 -12.84 -11.34
N VAL A 305 1.18 -12.47 -12.54
CA VAL A 305 1.97 -11.70 -13.52
C VAL A 305 2.23 -10.27 -13.02
N GLU A 306 1.37 -9.77 -12.12
CA GLU A 306 1.45 -8.43 -11.55
C GLU A 306 1.78 -8.47 -10.05
N ALA A 307 2.38 -7.39 -9.56
CA ALA A 307 2.69 -7.23 -8.15
C ALA A 307 1.41 -7.28 -7.29
N PRO A 308 1.35 -8.14 -6.26
CA PRO A 308 0.18 -8.28 -5.41
C PRO A 308 -0.10 -7.01 -4.58
N VAL A 309 -1.31 -6.95 -4.03
CA VAL A 309 -1.78 -5.82 -3.22
C VAL A 309 -1.96 -6.24 -1.76
N CYS A 310 -1.51 -5.40 -0.82
CA CYS A 310 -1.62 -5.67 0.60
C CYS A 310 -3.08 -5.71 1.10
N VAL A 311 -3.43 -6.74 1.88
CA VAL A 311 -4.77 -6.92 2.46
C VAL A 311 -5.19 -5.80 3.42
N TYR A 312 -4.24 -5.07 4.02
CA TYR A 312 -4.52 -3.99 4.99
C TYR A 312 -4.45 -2.58 4.38
N CYS A 313 -3.69 -2.40 3.30
CA CYS A 313 -3.29 -1.07 2.81
C CYS A 313 -3.79 -0.74 1.41
N ASP A 314 -4.18 -1.76 0.65
CA ASP A 314 -4.33 -1.71 -0.80
C ASP A 314 -3.11 -1.13 -1.56
N SER A 315 -1.96 -1.10 -0.89
CA SER A 315 -0.69 -0.69 -1.49
C SER A 315 -0.08 -1.88 -2.22
N VAL A 316 0.54 -1.59 -3.36
CA VAL A 316 1.31 -2.57 -4.13
C VAL A 316 2.46 -3.07 -3.27
N LEU A 317 2.63 -4.39 -3.24
CA LEU A 317 3.76 -5.02 -2.57
C LEU A 317 5.00 -4.96 -3.47
N TYR A 318 6.18 -4.86 -2.85
CA TYR A 318 7.46 -4.77 -3.56
C TYR A 318 8.29 -6.01 -3.24
N LEU A 319 9.08 -6.52 -4.18
CA LEU A 319 10.07 -7.55 -3.86
C LEU A 319 11.07 -6.96 -2.85
N ASP A 320 11.33 -7.68 -1.76
CA ASP A 320 12.37 -7.28 -0.82
C ASP A 320 13.75 -7.69 -1.36
N ASP A 321 14.24 -6.88 -2.28
CA ASP A 321 15.55 -7.00 -2.92
C ASP A 321 16.72 -6.77 -1.97
N ARG A 322 16.49 -6.11 -0.82
CA ARG A 322 17.50 -5.87 0.23
C ARG A 322 17.99 -7.17 0.89
N LEU A 323 17.24 -8.26 0.76
CA LEU A 323 17.58 -9.58 1.29
C LEU A 323 18.28 -10.47 0.27
N VAL A 324 18.42 -10.01 -0.98
CA VAL A 324 19.27 -10.66 -1.97
C VAL A 324 20.71 -10.30 -1.62
N LEU A 325 21.49 -11.29 -1.18
CA LEU A 325 22.91 -11.10 -0.96
C LEU A 325 23.54 -10.67 -2.30
N PRO A 326 24.29 -9.55 -2.35
CA PRO A 326 25.11 -9.23 -3.51
C PRO A 326 26.21 -10.30 -3.57
N GLY A 327 26.01 -11.32 -4.40
CA GLY A 327 26.91 -12.47 -4.46
C GLY A 327 26.61 -13.49 -5.56
N THR A 328 25.48 -13.40 -6.27
CA THR A 328 25.18 -14.33 -7.37
C THR A 328 25.44 -13.75 -8.76
N GLU A 329 25.61 -12.43 -8.92
CA GLU A 329 26.03 -11.83 -10.20
C GLU A 329 27.55 -12.00 -10.44
N GLU A 330 28.37 -11.99 -9.37
CA GLU A 330 29.82 -12.23 -9.49
C GLU A 330 30.16 -13.70 -9.77
N GLU A 331 29.29 -14.66 -9.42
CA GLU A 331 29.49 -16.09 -9.74
C GLU A 331 29.12 -16.42 -11.20
N GLU A 332 28.17 -15.70 -11.80
CA GLU A 332 27.88 -15.84 -13.24
C GLU A 332 28.99 -15.22 -14.10
N GLU A 333 29.52 -14.03 -13.74
CA GLU A 333 30.67 -13.45 -14.44
C GLU A 333 31.97 -14.28 -14.26
N ALA A 334 32.17 -14.90 -13.09
CA ALA A 334 33.29 -15.80 -12.86
C ALA A 334 33.15 -17.13 -13.63
N ALA A 335 31.93 -17.65 -13.79
CA ALA A 335 31.68 -18.86 -14.60
C ALA A 335 31.85 -18.61 -16.10
N GLU A 336 31.45 -17.43 -16.60
CA GLU A 336 31.67 -17.03 -18.00
C GLU A 336 33.16 -16.78 -18.30
N GLN A 337 33.89 -16.12 -17.40
CA GLN A 337 35.34 -15.92 -17.56
C GLN A 337 36.13 -17.24 -17.46
N SER A 338 35.68 -18.19 -16.66
CA SER A 338 36.30 -19.52 -16.56
C SER A 338 36.14 -20.34 -17.85
N GLN A 339 35.04 -20.16 -18.58
CA GLN A 339 34.81 -20.84 -19.86
C GLN A 339 35.58 -20.20 -21.04
N GLU A 340 35.86 -18.90 -21.00
CA GLU A 340 36.70 -18.25 -22.03
C GLU A 340 38.20 -18.59 -21.90
N ILE A 341 38.71 -18.79 -20.68
CA ILE A 341 40.13 -19.11 -20.45
C ILE A 341 40.48 -20.53 -20.92
N ASP A 342 39.55 -21.49 -20.83
CA ASP A 342 39.81 -22.88 -21.25
C ASP A 342 39.73 -23.07 -22.78
N SER A 343 39.07 -22.15 -23.51
CA SER A 343 38.97 -22.21 -24.97
C SER A 343 40.15 -21.58 -25.71
N THR A 344 41.04 -20.87 -25.01
CA THR A 344 42.17 -20.13 -25.61
C THR A 344 43.56 -20.78 -25.41
N SER A 345 43.65 -21.94 -24.73
CA SER A 345 44.95 -22.54 -24.36
C SER A 345 45.47 -23.69 -25.24
N VAL A 346 44.79 -24.06 -26.35
CA VAL A 346 45.29 -25.11 -27.26
C VAL A 346 45.63 -24.55 -28.64
N ARG A 347 46.83 -23.98 -28.76
CA ARG A 347 47.60 -23.93 -30.02
C ARG A 347 49.08 -23.77 -29.73
N SER A 348 49.74 -24.89 -29.44
CA SER A 348 51.19 -25.01 -29.55
C SER A 348 51.56 -25.26 -31.02
N PRO A 349 52.66 -24.67 -31.53
CA PRO A 349 53.06 -24.81 -32.92
C PRO A 349 53.85 -26.10 -33.12
N SER A 350 53.44 -26.94 -34.07
CA SER A 350 54.29 -28.01 -34.61
C SER A 350 54.89 -27.57 -35.94
N SER A 351 56.22 -27.68 -35.95
CA SER A 351 57.22 -27.61 -37.02
C SER A 351 56.77 -28.01 -38.41
#